data_AF-A0A0S8EDB5-F1
#
_entry.id   AF-A0A0S8EDB5-F1
#
_cell.length_a   1.000
_cell.length_b   1.000
_cell.length_c   1.000
_cell.angle_alpha   90.00
_cell.angle_beta   90.00
_cell.angle_gamma   90.00
#
_symmetry.space_group_name_H-M   'P 1'
#
loop_
_entity.id
_entity.type
_entity.pdbx_description
1 polymer ?
#
loop_
_entity_poly.entity_id
_entity_poly.type
_entity_poly.pdbx_seq_one_letter_code
_entity_poly.pdbx_strand_id
1 'polypeptide(L)'
;RSIVRHNWIYDSANDLMQPRGNGTSSSGDAGEIAYNLIQNCADDPIEFDSATPMNLRVHHNVIVDGMCLLAISPVMGGGLTIDHNILYVSPENGLTWCGLFKGGSPWGSGLPTQGVRVLHNTMVNTKGQNIGLWWVGGHRYENNVLKNNIFYVARSQNFSAPGLVFSRHNLYCGRKVDPKHIPEMMHHEGSPFMSMKPMDFRLRPDSAAVDAGAAGKDYHHKARGKAPDLGAIELGETWKFPRPGPRWAKGNEIPNRPTIPASLPRKWVGLE
;
A
#
# COMPACT_ATOMS: atom_id res chain seq x y z
N ARG A 1 2.59 -20.67 10.85
CA ARG A 1 3.17 -19.47 10.23
C ARG A 1 3.17 -19.62 8.70
N SER A 2 2.61 -18.66 7.97
CA SER A 2 2.63 -18.63 6.50
C SER A 2 3.62 -17.57 5.98
N ILE A 3 4.43 -17.91 4.98
CA ILE A 3 5.42 -16.99 4.36
C ILE A 3 5.23 -17.00 2.85
N VAL A 4 4.88 -15.86 2.27
CA VAL A 4 4.68 -15.67 0.82
C VAL A 4 5.63 -14.58 0.34
N ARG A 5 6.67 -14.97 -0.40
CA ARG A 5 7.69 -14.02 -0.86
C ARG A 5 8.24 -14.29 -2.25
N HIS A 6 8.70 -13.22 -2.89
CA HIS A 6 9.38 -13.27 -4.19
C HIS A 6 8.49 -13.84 -5.31
N ASN A 7 7.18 -13.69 -5.21
CA ASN A 7 6.24 -14.15 -6.23
C ASN A 7 5.91 -13.03 -7.21
N TRP A 8 5.60 -13.41 -8.44
CA TRP A 8 4.88 -12.57 -9.38
C TRP A 8 3.45 -13.12 -9.47
N ILE A 9 2.49 -12.41 -8.89
CA ILE A 9 1.09 -12.79 -8.78
C ILE A 9 0.29 -11.86 -9.68
N TYR A 10 -0.50 -12.38 -10.61
CA TYR A 10 -1.13 -11.54 -11.63
C TYR A 10 -2.40 -12.12 -12.25
N ASP A 11 -3.16 -11.23 -12.90
CA ASP A 11 -4.32 -11.49 -13.74
C ASP A 11 -5.39 -12.37 -13.06
N SER A 12 -6.21 -11.75 -12.22
CA SER A 12 -7.38 -12.39 -11.64
C SER A 12 -8.62 -11.54 -11.82
N ALA A 13 -9.73 -12.20 -12.12
CA ALA A 13 -11.06 -11.60 -12.16
C ALA A 13 -11.67 -11.37 -10.76
N ASN A 14 -11.07 -11.97 -9.72
CA ASN A 14 -11.43 -11.84 -8.30
C ASN A 14 -10.20 -11.38 -7.50
N ASP A 15 -10.28 -11.41 -6.16
CA ASP A 15 -9.14 -11.13 -5.28
C ASP A 15 -7.95 -12.05 -5.56
N LEU A 16 -6.73 -11.53 -5.44
CA LEU A 16 -5.52 -12.31 -5.64
C LEU A 16 -5.07 -13.04 -4.38
N MET A 17 -4.81 -12.32 -3.29
CA MET A 17 -4.37 -12.91 -2.02
C MET A 17 -5.39 -12.68 -0.92
N GLN A 18 -5.85 -13.78 -0.32
CA GLN A 18 -6.80 -13.78 0.78
C GLN A 18 -6.17 -14.47 2.00
N PRO A 19 -5.34 -13.79 2.82
CA PRO A 19 -4.69 -14.38 4.00
C PRO A 19 -5.66 -14.66 5.17
N ARG A 20 -6.93 -14.93 4.85
CA ARG A 20 -7.98 -15.32 5.79
C ARG A 20 -7.54 -16.55 6.56
N GLY A 21 -7.69 -16.53 7.88
CA GLY A 21 -7.34 -17.68 8.73
C GLY A 21 -5.88 -17.74 9.18
N ASN A 22 -5.06 -16.70 8.93
CA ASN A 22 -3.75 -16.54 9.58
C ASN A 22 -3.89 -16.09 11.06
N GLY A 23 -4.73 -16.84 11.79
CA GLY A 23 -5.47 -16.53 13.02
C GLY A 23 -4.67 -16.37 14.31
N THR A 24 -3.34 -16.49 14.25
CA THR A 24 -2.54 -16.63 15.47
C THR A 24 -2.35 -15.28 16.15
N SER A 25 -2.39 -15.25 17.48
CA SER A 25 -2.01 -14.09 18.30
C SER A 25 -0.58 -14.21 18.87
N SER A 26 0.08 -15.35 18.65
CA SER A 26 1.45 -15.61 19.09
C SER A 26 2.43 -14.79 18.25
N SER A 27 3.22 -13.92 18.90
CA SER A 27 4.23 -13.10 18.23
C SER A 27 5.31 -13.90 17.50
N GLY A 28 5.57 -15.15 17.94
CA GLY A 28 6.53 -16.05 17.30
C GLY A 28 6.02 -16.68 15.99
N ASP A 29 4.71 -16.64 15.75
CA ASP A 29 4.07 -17.29 14.60
C ASP A 29 3.62 -16.31 13.50
N ALA A 30 4.05 -15.05 13.60
CA ALA A 30 3.70 -13.98 12.66
C ALA A 30 3.96 -14.40 11.21
N GLY A 31 2.91 -14.34 10.40
CA GLY A 31 3.02 -14.56 8.95
C GLY A 31 3.70 -13.39 8.25
N GLU A 32 4.11 -13.63 7.01
CA GLU A 32 4.77 -12.62 6.19
C GLU A 32 4.30 -12.71 4.74
N ILE A 33 3.94 -11.57 4.15
CA ILE A 33 3.77 -11.39 2.70
C ILE A 33 4.74 -10.30 2.29
N ALA A 34 5.85 -10.66 1.63
CA ALA A 34 6.89 -9.69 1.34
C ALA A 34 7.59 -9.86 -0.01
N TYR A 35 8.02 -8.75 -0.60
CA TYR A 35 8.79 -8.76 -1.85
C TYR A 35 8.07 -9.46 -3.01
N ASN A 36 6.74 -9.37 -3.06
CA ASN A 36 5.95 -9.88 -4.18
C ASN A 36 5.60 -8.74 -5.14
N LEU A 37 5.62 -9.03 -6.44
CA LEU A 37 5.01 -8.21 -7.46
C LEU A 37 3.58 -8.72 -7.66
N ILE A 38 2.59 -7.88 -7.41
CA ILE A 38 1.17 -8.23 -7.51
C ILE A 38 0.55 -7.28 -8.53
N GLN A 39 -0.07 -7.79 -9.60
CA GLN A 39 -0.57 -6.90 -10.66
C GLN A 39 -1.89 -7.34 -11.30
N ASN A 40 -2.60 -6.39 -11.90
CA ASN A 40 -3.77 -6.61 -12.75
C ASN A 40 -4.87 -7.44 -12.06
N CYS A 41 -5.33 -6.96 -10.90
CA CYS A 41 -6.45 -7.59 -10.19
C CYS A 41 -7.75 -6.85 -10.54
N ALA A 42 -8.77 -7.56 -11.01
CA ALA A 42 -10.07 -6.93 -11.29
C ALA A 42 -10.85 -6.57 -10.01
N ASP A 43 -10.46 -7.14 -8.87
CA ASP A 43 -10.98 -6.83 -7.53
C ASP A 43 -9.79 -6.42 -6.60
N ASP A 44 -9.59 -7.09 -5.47
CA ASP A 44 -8.58 -6.70 -4.48
C ASP A 44 -7.26 -7.50 -4.61
N PRO A 45 -6.11 -6.87 -4.90
CA PRO A 45 -4.81 -7.53 -4.89
C PRO A 45 -4.50 -8.27 -3.58
N ILE A 46 -4.88 -7.68 -2.44
CA ILE A 46 -4.84 -8.34 -1.13
C ILE A 46 -6.13 -8.02 -0.39
N GLU A 47 -6.89 -9.06 -0.07
CA GLU A 47 -8.14 -8.96 0.65
C GLU A 47 -8.03 -9.61 2.03
N PHE A 48 -7.97 -8.82 3.10
CA PHE A 48 -7.74 -9.35 4.44
C PHE A 48 -9.00 -9.99 5.04
N ASP A 49 -10.18 -9.36 4.88
CA ASP A 49 -11.54 -9.80 5.23
C ASP A 49 -11.61 -10.97 6.23
N SER A 50 -11.13 -10.72 7.46
CA SER A 50 -10.96 -11.76 8.46
C SER A 50 -11.81 -11.52 9.70
N ALA A 51 -12.55 -12.56 10.08
CA ALA A 51 -13.28 -12.66 11.34
C ALA A 51 -12.42 -13.21 12.49
N THR A 52 -11.11 -13.40 12.29
CA THR A 52 -10.16 -13.87 13.33
C THR A 52 -8.97 -12.92 13.44
N PRO A 53 -8.23 -12.93 14.57
CA PRO A 53 -7.02 -12.11 14.71
C PRO A 53 -6.01 -12.40 13.60
N MET A 54 -5.32 -11.39 13.10
CA MET A 54 -4.37 -11.53 12.01
C MET A 54 -2.99 -11.05 12.42
N ASN A 55 -2.12 -11.98 12.83
CA ASN A 55 -0.70 -11.68 13.05
C ASN A 55 0.08 -11.87 11.75
N LEU A 56 0.10 -10.80 10.95
CA LEU A 56 0.68 -10.80 9.61
C LEU A 56 1.42 -9.48 9.38
N ARG A 57 2.63 -9.57 8.83
CA ARG A 57 3.33 -8.42 8.27
C ARG A 57 3.31 -8.48 6.75
N VAL A 58 2.86 -7.41 6.11
CA VAL A 58 2.82 -7.25 4.66
C VAL A 58 3.78 -6.13 4.28
N HIS A 59 4.92 -6.45 3.67
CA HIS A 59 5.94 -5.43 3.45
C HIS A 59 6.78 -5.57 2.20
N HIS A 60 7.29 -4.44 1.70
CA HIS A 60 8.18 -4.40 0.54
C HIS A 60 7.59 -5.07 -0.70
N ASN A 61 6.27 -5.12 -0.83
CA ASN A 61 5.60 -5.56 -2.05
C ASN A 61 5.45 -4.39 -3.02
N VAL A 62 5.36 -4.70 -4.32
CA VAL A 62 4.94 -3.74 -5.35
C VAL A 62 3.59 -4.22 -5.88
N ILE A 63 2.54 -3.43 -5.65
CA ILE A 63 1.16 -3.72 -6.04
C ILE A 63 0.79 -2.75 -7.17
N VAL A 64 0.47 -3.28 -8.34
CA VAL A 64 0.27 -2.50 -9.57
C VAL A 64 -1.10 -2.77 -10.14
N ASP A 65 -1.93 -1.75 -10.26
CA ASP A 65 -3.24 -1.83 -10.93
C ASP A 65 -4.20 -2.89 -10.36
N GLY A 66 -5.18 -2.41 -9.59
CA GLY A 66 -6.30 -3.21 -9.10
C GLY A 66 -7.55 -2.38 -8.85
N MET A 67 -8.64 -3.00 -8.40
CA MET A 67 -9.86 -2.30 -8.02
C MET A 67 -9.71 -1.62 -6.66
N CYS A 68 -9.48 -2.38 -5.58
CA CYS A 68 -9.06 -1.81 -4.30
C CYS A 68 -7.74 -2.45 -3.85
N LEU A 69 -6.64 -1.70 -3.87
CA LEU A 69 -5.30 -2.29 -3.74
C LEU A 69 -5.09 -3.08 -2.43
N LEU A 70 -5.77 -2.68 -1.35
CA LEU A 70 -5.78 -3.37 -0.05
C LEU A 70 -7.19 -3.35 0.58
N ALA A 71 -7.85 -4.49 0.71
CA ALA A 71 -9.10 -4.56 1.49
C ALA A 71 -8.83 -4.84 2.96
N ILE A 72 -8.97 -3.81 3.79
CA ILE A 72 -8.57 -3.80 5.20
C ILE A 72 -9.72 -4.14 6.15
N SER A 73 -10.82 -4.72 5.65
CA SER A 73 -12.06 -4.79 6.41
C SER A 73 -12.92 -6.02 6.10
N PRO A 74 -13.30 -6.83 7.12
CA PRO A 74 -12.94 -6.70 8.54
C PRO A 74 -11.53 -7.21 8.85
N VAL A 75 -10.97 -6.81 10.00
CA VAL A 75 -9.75 -7.40 10.58
C VAL A 75 -9.90 -7.41 12.10
N MET A 76 -9.86 -8.57 12.74
CA MET A 76 -10.11 -8.70 14.19
C MET A 76 -8.83 -8.53 15.05
N GLY A 77 -7.91 -7.64 14.68
CA GLY A 77 -6.69 -7.38 15.46
C GLY A 77 -5.58 -8.37 15.15
N GLY A 78 -4.80 -8.76 16.16
CA GLY A 78 -3.71 -9.74 16.02
C GLY A 78 -2.37 -9.18 15.55
N GLY A 79 -2.31 -7.90 15.16
CA GLY A 79 -1.06 -7.22 14.83
C GLY A 79 -0.78 -7.05 13.34
N LEU A 80 -1.81 -7.06 12.48
CA LEU A 80 -1.66 -6.78 11.04
C LEU A 80 -0.90 -5.46 10.83
N THR A 81 0.29 -5.59 10.25
CA THR A 81 1.17 -4.46 9.92
C THR A 81 1.45 -4.48 8.42
N ILE A 82 1.08 -3.40 7.75
CA ILE A 82 1.28 -3.19 6.32
C ILE A 82 2.29 -2.06 6.17
N ASP A 83 3.53 -2.37 5.78
CA ASP A 83 4.60 -1.37 5.77
C ASP A 83 5.59 -1.45 4.61
N HIS A 84 6.14 -0.31 4.19
CA HIS A 84 7.16 -0.25 3.12
C HIS A 84 6.71 -0.85 1.79
N ASN A 85 5.42 -0.86 1.49
CA ASN A 85 4.91 -1.30 0.19
C ASN A 85 4.82 -0.11 -0.78
N ILE A 86 4.96 -0.41 -2.07
CA ILE A 86 4.65 0.51 -3.16
C ILE A 86 3.32 0.08 -3.78
N LEU A 87 2.35 0.97 -3.75
CA LEU A 87 1.05 0.80 -4.39
C LEU A 87 0.97 1.77 -5.56
N TYR A 88 0.78 1.26 -6.77
CA TYR A 88 0.85 2.06 -7.98
C TYR A 88 -0.35 1.80 -8.90
N VAL A 89 -1.16 2.82 -9.09
CA VAL A 89 -2.20 2.85 -10.12
C VAL A 89 -1.62 3.58 -11.32
N SER A 90 -1.30 2.82 -12.37
CA SER A 90 -0.62 3.31 -13.56
C SER A 90 -1.53 4.17 -14.43
N PRO A 91 -0.99 5.18 -15.15
CA PRO A 91 -1.75 5.99 -16.07
C PRO A 91 -2.22 5.22 -17.30
N GLU A 92 -1.53 4.14 -17.68
CA GLU A 92 -1.91 3.29 -18.80
C GLU A 92 -3.09 2.40 -18.44
N ASN A 93 -2.91 1.57 -17.41
CA ASN A 93 -3.79 0.41 -17.17
C ASN A 93 -4.69 0.57 -15.94
N GLY A 94 -4.38 1.50 -15.04
CA GLY A 94 -5.14 1.70 -13.81
C GLY A 94 -6.62 1.97 -14.05
N LEU A 95 -7.46 1.45 -13.15
CA LEU A 95 -8.90 1.69 -13.18
C LEU A 95 -9.21 3.13 -12.73
N THR A 96 -10.10 3.79 -13.45
CA THR A 96 -10.48 5.19 -13.17
C THR A 96 -11.17 5.36 -11.82
N TRP A 97 -11.70 4.30 -11.24
CA TRP A 97 -12.42 4.29 -9.97
C TRP A 97 -11.67 3.49 -8.89
N CYS A 98 -10.40 3.15 -9.15
CA CYS A 98 -9.53 2.42 -8.22
C CYS A 98 -9.46 3.11 -6.84
N GLY A 99 -9.63 2.32 -5.79
CA GLY A 99 -9.28 2.68 -4.42
C GLY A 99 -7.93 2.12 -3.99
N LEU A 100 -7.16 2.89 -3.22
CA LEU A 100 -5.99 2.39 -2.49
C LEU A 100 -6.38 1.37 -1.41
N PHE A 101 -7.55 1.56 -0.79
CA PHE A 101 -8.12 0.66 0.20
C PHE A 101 -9.58 0.33 -0.10
N LYS A 102 -10.04 -0.78 0.48
CA LYS A 102 -11.45 -1.11 0.70
C LYS A 102 -11.70 -1.17 2.20
N GLY A 103 -12.66 -0.38 2.66
CA GLY A 103 -12.90 -0.04 4.06
C GLY A 103 -14.24 -0.51 4.62
N GLY A 104 -14.89 -1.43 3.91
CA GLY A 104 -16.13 -2.07 4.34
C GLY A 104 -16.30 -3.34 3.53
N SER A 105 -16.94 -4.34 4.11
CA SER A 105 -17.27 -5.57 3.41
C SER A 105 -18.71 -5.98 3.75
N PRO A 106 -19.51 -6.44 2.77
CA PRO A 106 -20.76 -7.11 3.07
C PRO A 106 -20.52 -8.43 3.84
N TRP A 107 -19.31 -9.00 3.72
CA TRP A 107 -18.88 -10.19 4.42
C TRP A 107 -18.35 -9.80 5.80
N GLY A 108 -18.99 -10.28 6.86
CA GLY A 108 -18.65 -9.89 8.24
C GLY A 108 -19.37 -8.63 8.74
N SER A 109 -20.57 -8.35 8.21
CA SER A 109 -21.46 -7.30 8.72
C SER A 109 -21.50 -7.26 10.26
N GLY A 110 -21.17 -6.10 10.83
CA GLY A 110 -21.11 -5.84 12.28
C GLY A 110 -19.74 -6.07 12.94
N LEU A 111 -18.80 -6.73 12.27
CA LEU A 111 -17.42 -6.90 12.74
C LEU A 111 -16.60 -5.61 12.51
N PRO A 112 -15.74 -5.21 13.46
CA PRO A 112 -14.86 -4.07 13.26
C PRO A 112 -13.63 -4.41 12.42
N THR A 113 -12.94 -3.38 11.95
CA THR A 113 -11.51 -3.43 11.66
C THR A 113 -10.77 -2.87 12.86
N GLN A 114 -9.93 -3.67 13.50
CA GLN A 114 -9.25 -3.29 14.72
C GLN A 114 -7.74 -3.55 14.67
N GLY A 115 -6.97 -2.64 15.26
CA GLY A 115 -5.52 -2.82 15.48
C GLY A 115 -4.65 -2.91 14.22
N VAL A 116 -5.15 -2.48 13.06
CA VAL A 116 -4.38 -2.46 11.80
C VAL A 116 -3.39 -1.30 11.80
N ARG A 117 -2.16 -1.57 11.39
CA ARG A 117 -1.09 -0.57 11.27
C ARG A 117 -0.68 -0.45 9.80
N VAL A 118 -0.92 0.70 9.17
CA VAL A 118 -0.48 1.00 7.80
C VAL A 118 0.59 2.07 7.88
N LEU A 119 1.85 1.67 7.71
CA LEU A 119 3.02 2.46 8.04
C LEU A 119 3.99 2.59 6.88
N HIS A 120 4.56 3.76 6.61
CA HIS A 120 5.67 3.86 5.63
C HIS A 120 5.35 3.26 4.26
N ASN A 121 4.14 3.43 3.73
CA ASN A 121 3.82 2.97 2.37
C ASN A 121 3.84 4.15 1.40
N THR A 122 4.27 3.90 0.16
CA THR A 122 4.19 4.87 -0.93
C THR A 122 3.04 4.47 -1.84
N MET A 123 2.00 5.30 -1.88
CA MET A 123 0.78 5.03 -2.64
C MET A 123 0.57 6.10 -3.68
N VAL A 124 0.58 5.71 -4.95
CA VAL A 124 0.54 6.62 -6.09
C VAL A 124 -0.63 6.26 -6.97
N ASN A 125 -1.68 7.07 -6.90
CA ASN A 125 -2.88 6.91 -7.71
C ASN A 125 -2.94 7.95 -8.84
N THR A 126 -2.55 7.55 -10.06
CA THR A 126 -2.44 8.49 -11.21
C THR A 126 -3.72 8.67 -12.02
N LYS A 127 -4.75 7.85 -11.79
CA LYS A 127 -6.03 7.90 -12.53
C LYS A 127 -7.27 7.91 -11.65
N GLY A 128 -7.17 7.30 -10.47
CA GLY A 128 -8.30 6.99 -9.63
C GLY A 128 -9.07 8.23 -9.22
N GLN A 129 -10.38 8.08 -9.25
CA GLN A 129 -11.34 8.98 -8.68
C GLN A 129 -11.36 8.90 -7.16
N ASN A 130 -10.56 8.08 -6.48
CA ASN A 130 -10.63 8.01 -5.03
C ASN A 130 -9.21 8.00 -4.44
N ILE A 131 -9.00 8.77 -3.35
CA ILE A 131 -7.87 8.51 -2.43
C ILE A 131 -7.97 7.11 -1.83
N GLY A 132 -9.17 6.53 -1.94
CA GLY A 132 -9.35 5.11 -2.08
C GLY A 132 -9.75 4.46 -0.80
N LEU A 133 -11.02 4.61 -0.46
CA LEU A 133 -11.74 3.68 0.40
C LEU A 133 -13.04 3.38 -0.34
N TRP A 134 -13.07 2.24 -1.04
CA TRP A 134 -14.36 1.68 -1.43
C TRP A 134 -15.09 1.33 -0.14
N TRP A 135 -16.24 1.96 0.08
CA TRP A 135 -16.90 2.02 1.39
C TRP A 135 -18.32 1.49 1.31
N VAL A 136 -18.62 0.53 2.18
CA VAL A 136 -19.98 0.13 2.49
C VAL A 136 -20.31 0.74 3.86
N GLY A 137 -21.34 1.57 3.93
CA GLY A 137 -21.78 2.27 5.15
C GLY A 137 -21.77 1.42 6.42
N GLY A 138 -21.48 2.03 7.58
CA GLY A 138 -21.71 1.41 8.89
C GLY A 138 -20.56 0.54 9.45
N HIS A 139 -19.39 0.51 8.80
CA HIS A 139 -18.23 -0.22 9.32
C HIS A 139 -17.59 0.50 10.52
N ARG A 140 -17.10 -0.28 11.51
CA ARG A 140 -16.46 0.26 12.72
C ARG A 140 -14.95 0.08 12.66
N TYR A 141 -14.21 1.09 13.10
CA TYR A 141 -12.76 1.04 13.24
C TYR A 141 -12.33 1.31 14.67
N GLU A 142 -11.41 0.48 15.17
CA GLU A 142 -10.98 0.53 16.56
C GLU A 142 -9.44 0.41 16.64
N ASN A 143 -8.77 1.43 17.18
CA ASN A 143 -7.32 1.40 17.42
C ASN A 143 -6.46 1.17 16.16
N ASN A 144 -6.90 1.65 14.99
CA ASN A 144 -6.11 1.58 13.76
C ASN A 144 -5.16 2.77 13.64
N VAL A 145 -4.02 2.57 13.00
CA VAL A 145 -2.99 3.60 12.81
C VAL A 145 -2.59 3.67 11.34
N LEU A 146 -2.88 4.81 10.71
CA LEU A 146 -2.36 5.14 9.38
C LEU A 146 -1.35 6.27 9.55
N LYS A 147 -0.07 5.99 9.32
CA LYS A 147 1.01 6.92 9.65
C LYS A 147 2.26 6.72 8.81
N ASN A 148 3.05 7.76 8.62
CA ASN A 148 4.28 7.79 7.85
C ASN A 148 4.11 7.40 6.37
N ASN A 149 2.91 7.47 5.79
CA ASN A 149 2.65 7.12 4.39
C ASN A 149 2.74 8.35 3.46
N ILE A 150 2.97 8.10 2.17
CA ILE A 150 2.75 9.08 1.10
C ILE A 150 1.55 8.64 0.27
N PHE A 151 0.61 9.56 0.08
CA PHE A 151 -0.53 9.46 -0.81
C PHE A 151 -0.36 10.50 -1.92
N TYR A 152 0.09 10.06 -3.10
CA TYR A 152 0.05 10.89 -4.30
C TYR A 152 -1.24 10.59 -5.06
N VAL A 153 -2.06 11.61 -5.30
CA VAL A 153 -3.36 11.45 -5.97
C VAL A 153 -3.49 12.35 -7.20
N ALA A 154 -4.09 11.83 -8.26
CA ALA A 154 -4.42 12.60 -9.45
C ALA A 154 -5.60 13.56 -9.21
N ARG A 155 -6.48 13.23 -8.27
CA ARG A 155 -7.65 14.00 -7.90
C ARG A 155 -7.77 14.08 -6.40
N SER A 156 -7.79 15.30 -5.87
CA SER A 156 -7.98 15.50 -4.45
C SER A 156 -9.44 15.30 -4.06
N GLN A 157 -9.67 14.63 -2.93
CA GLN A 157 -11.00 14.35 -2.41
C GLN A 157 -11.01 14.24 -0.90
N ASN A 158 -12.11 14.70 -0.30
CA ASN A 158 -12.32 14.53 1.12
C ASN A 158 -12.65 13.08 1.45
N PHE A 159 -12.15 12.63 2.59
CA PHE A 159 -12.51 11.33 3.13
C PHE A 159 -12.45 11.39 4.65
N SER A 160 -13.41 10.72 5.30
CA SER A 160 -13.37 10.48 6.73
C SER A 160 -14.13 9.18 7.02
N ALA A 161 -13.56 8.33 7.86
CA ALA A 161 -14.27 7.22 8.48
C ALA A 161 -14.04 7.25 9.99
N PRO A 162 -15.10 7.25 10.82
CA PRO A 162 -14.96 7.22 12.27
C PRO A 162 -14.07 6.06 12.73
N GLY A 163 -13.01 6.38 13.50
CA GLY A 163 -12.07 5.41 14.05
C GLY A 163 -10.92 4.97 13.12
N LEU A 164 -10.97 5.33 11.83
CA LEU A 164 -9.83 5.16 10.92
C LEU A 164 -8.97 6.43 10.95
N VAL A 165 -8.07 6.50 11.92
CA VAL A 165 -7.34 7.73 12.24
C VAL A 165 -6.12 7.89 11.33
N PHE A 166 -6.15 8.96 10.53
CA PHE A 166 -4.99 9.42 9.78
C PHE A 166 -4.11 10.31 10.66
N SER A 167 -2.83 10.00 10.72
CA SER A 167 -1.85 10.84 11.40
C SER A 167 -1.44 12.05 10.56
N ARG A 168 -1.08 13.16 11.23
CA ARG A 168 -0.35 14.29 10.63
C ARG A 168 0.97 13.93 9.99
N HIS A 169 1.55 12.79 10.37
CA HIS A 169 2.75 12.27 9.74
C HIS A 169 2.40 11.44 8.51
N ASN A 170 1.40 11.80 7.73
CA ASN A 170 1.21 11.29 6.37
C ASN A 170 1.27 12.48 5.42
N LEU A 171 1.76 12.24 4.20
CA LEU A 171 1.77 13.24 3.15
C LEU A 171 0.65 12.96 2.15
N TYR A 172 -0.29 13.89 2.04
CA TYR A 172 -1.30 13.93 1.01
C TYR A 172 -0.91 14.94 -0.07
N CYS A 173 -0.60 14.45 -1.26
CA CYS A 173 -0.01 15.26 -2.32
C CYS A 173 -0.56 14.90 -3.69
N GLY A 174 -0.27 15.73 -4.69
CA GLY A 174 -0.81 15.56 -6.04
C GLY A 174 -0.68 16.83 -6.85
N ARG A 175 -1.09 16.80 -8.12
CA ARG A 175 -1.03 17.99 -9.00
C ARG A 175 -1.78 19.19 -8.44
N LYS A 176 -2.87 18.92 -7.72
CA LYS A 176 -3.69 19.90 -7.01
C LYS A 176 -4.32 19.20 -5.82
N VAL A 177 -4.14 19.76 -4.62
CA VAL A 177 -4.73 19.21 -3.39
C VAL A 177 -5.50 20.29 -2.65
N ASP A 178 -6.73 19.96 -2.23
CA ASP A 178 -7.49 20.84 -1.35
C ASP A 178 -7.08 20.56 0.10
N PRO A 179 -6.54 21.55 0.85
CA PRO A 179 -6.15 21.36 2.25
C PRO A 179 -7.33 21.03 3.18
N LYS A 180 -8.58 21.24 2.76
CA LYS A 180 -9.78 20.84 3.51
C LYS A 180 -10.08 19.34 3.38
N HIS A 181 -9.48 18.67 2.41
CA HIS A 181 -9.66 17.23 2.21
C HIS A 181 -8.70 16.47 3.11
N ILE A 182 -9.24 15.68 4.05
CA ILE A 182 -8.45 14.92 5.04
C ILE A 182 -7.48 15.85 5.79
N PRO A 183 -8.01 16.86 6.50
CA PRO A 183 -7.23 17.95 7.09
C PRO A 183 -6.23 17.48 8.16
N GLU A 184 -6.31 16.23 8.61
CA GLU A 184 -5.40 15.64 9.57
C GLU A 184 -4.01 15.36 8.99
N MET A 185 -3.87 15.21 7.67
CA MET A 185 -2.59 14.94 7.01
C MET A 185 -1.81 16.22 6.66
N MET A 186 -0.52 16.09 6.33
CA MET A 186 0.22 17.15 5.66
C MET A 186 -0.18 17.24 4.19
N HIS A 187 -0.34 18.46 3.67
CA HIS A 187 -0.69 18.68 2.26
C HIS A 187 0.48 19.27 1.48
N HIS A 188 0.64 18.83 0.24
CA HIS A 188 1.62 19.40 -0.69
C HIS A 188 1.13 19.34 -2.13
N GLU A 189 1.08 20.50 -2.80
CA GLU A 189 0.87 20.53 -4.25
C GLU A 189 2.17 20.19 -4.97
N GLY A 190 2.13 19.17 -5.83
CA GLY A 190 3.29 18.60 -6.50
C GLY A 190 3.53 17.15 -6.11
N SER A 191 4.58 16.58 -6.70
CA SER A 191 5.06 15.25 -6.33
C SER A 191 6.18 15.38 -5.30
N PRO A 192 6.37 14.44 -4.36
CA PRO A 192 7.57 14.34 -3.52
C PRO A 192 8.72 13.58 -4.22
N PHE A 193 8.46 12.99 -5.39
CA PHE A 193 9.34 12.02 -6.03
C PHE A 193 10.28 12.65 -7.07
N MET A 194 11.36 11.94 -7.40
CA MET A 194 12.35 12.35 -8.40
C MET A 194 11.75 12.52 -9.81
N SER A 195 10.78 11.67 -10.17
CA SER A 195 10.07 11.77 -11.45
C SER A 195 8.69 11.11 -11.38
N MET A 196 7.72 11.70 -12.07
CA MET A 196 6.39 11.13 -12.28
C MET A 196 6.23 10.48 -13.65
N LYS A 197 7.15 10.70 -14.60
CA LYS A 197 7.09 10.17 -15.96
C LYS A 197 8.49 10.02 -16.59
N PRO A 198 9.07 8.80 -16.63
CA PRO A 198 8.58 7.58 -15.97
C PRO A 198 8.66 7.70 -14.45
N MET A 199 7.96 6.83 -13.73
CA MET A 199 7.90 6.85 -12.27
C MET A 199 9.26 6.54 -11.64
N ASP A 200 9.69 7.38 -10.70
CA ASP A 200 10.84 7.13 -9.85
C ASP A 200 10.48 7.44 -8.40
N PHE A 201 10.13 6.41 -7.62
CA PHE A 201 9.61 6.54 -6.25
C PHE A 201 10.62 7.08 -5.22
N ARG A 202 11.89 7.32 -5.61
CA ARG A 202 12.85 7.97 -4.70
C ARG A 202 12.39 9.38 -4.40
N LEU A 203 12.60 9.82 -3.16
CA LEU A 203 12.31 11.17 -2.75
C LEU A 203 13.29 12.16 -3.40
N ARG A 204 12.81 13.36 -3.72
CA ARG A 204 13.71 14.48 -3.97
C ARG A 204 14.35 14.94 -2.64
N PRO A 205 15.57 15.48 -2.68
CA PRO A 205 16.20 16.03 -1.47
C PRO A 205 15.42 17.17 -0.80
N ASP A 206 14.63 17.92 -1.56
CA ASP A 206 13.81 19.04 -1.09
C ASP A 206 12.35 18.66 -0.80
N SER A 207 12.03 17.37 -0.81
CA SER A 207 10.67 16.88 -0.65
C SER A 207 10.15 17.11 0.77
N ALA A 208 8.88 17.49 0.90
CA ALA A 208 8.18 17.58 2.18
C ALA A 208 8.04 16.23 2.93
N ALA A 209 8.39 15.11 2.27
CA ALA A 209 8.43 13.79 2.88
C ALA A 209 9.72 13.55 3.70
N VAL A 210 10.78 14.32 3.46
CA VAL A 210 12.09 14.11 4.09
C VAL A 210 12.04 14.54 5.55
N ASP A 211 12.52 13.69 6.48
CA ASP A 211 12.56 13.89 7.93
C ASP A 211 11.19 14.27 8.54
N ALA A 212 10.07 13.92 7.90
CA ALA A 212 8.74 14.36 8.30
C ALA A 212 7.92 13.27 9.03
N GLY A 213 8.41 12.03 9.03
CA GLY A 213 7.80 10.92 9.75
C GLY A 213 7.98 11.04 11.26
N ALA A 214 7.16 10.31 12.00
CA ALA A 214 7.41 10.13 13.43
C ALA A 214 8.25 8.88 13.67
N ALA A 215 9.14 8.93 14.66
CA ALA A 215 9.75 7.74 15.21
C ALA A 215 8.74 6.90 16.03
N GLY A 216 9.00 5.60 16.14
CA GLY A 216 8.20 4.68 16.94
C GLY A 216 9.01 3.42 17.24
N LYS A 217 8.90 2.91 18.47
CA LYS A 217 9.66 1.73 18.92
C LYS A 217 9.27 0.45 18.18
N ASP A 218 8.03 0.40 17.70
CA ASP A 218 7.45 -0.75 17.00
C ASP A 218 7.47 -0.57 15.47
N TYR A 219 8.26 0.37 14.95
CA TYR A 219 8.43 0.54 13.51
C TYR A 219 9.60 -0.33 13.07
N HIS A 220 9.40 -1.12 12.02
CA HIS A 220 10.44 -1.94 11.42
C HIS A 220 11.37 -1.11 10.52
N HIS A 221 11.74 0.07 11.00
CA HIS A 221 12.42 1.08 10.22
C HIS A 221 13.39 1.90 11.06
N LYS A 222 14.52 2.26 10.47
CA LYS A 222 15.53 3.12 11.08
C LYS A 222 15.70 4.37 10.22
N ALA A 223 15.39 5.52 10.81
CA ALA A 223 15.64 6.83 10.19
C ALA A 223 17.12 6.98 9.80
N ARG A 224 17.37 7.58 8.64
CA ARG A 224 18.73 7.98 8.21
C ARG A 224 19.05 9.43 8.52
N GLY A 225 18.02 10.26 8.71
CA GLY A 225 18.13 11.67 9.07
C GLY A 225 17.71 11.96 10.51
N LYS A 226 17.09 13.13 10.72
CA LYS A 226 16.57 13.58 12.02
C LYS A 226 15.34 12.77 12.44
N ALA A 227 14.55 12.32 11.47
CA ALA A 227 13.39 11.49 11.68
C ALA A 227 13.23 10.54 10.47
N PRO A 228 12.36 9.52 10.56
CA PRO A 228 12.04 8.73 9.39
C PRO A 228 11.46 9.60 8.28
N ASP A 229 11.78 9.30 7.03
CA ASP A 229 11.08 9.85 5.90
C ASP A 229 9.67 9.25 5.78
N LEU A 230 8.77 9.98 5.13
CA LEU A 230 7.46 9.46 4.76
C LEU A 230 7.59 8.52 3.55
N GLY A 231 6.72 7.52 3.49
CA GLY A 231 6.67 6.56 2.40
C GLY A 231 7.59 5.35 2.63
N ALA A 232 7.75 4.55 1.57
CA ALA A 232 8.40 3.24 1.62
C ALA A 232 9.93 3.26 1.47
N ILE A 233 10.52 4.40 1.11
CA ILE A 233 11.93 4.49 0.73
C ILE A 233 12.51 5.75 1.37
N GLU A 234 13.57 5.59 2.17
CA GLU A 234 14.31 6.74 2.69
C GLU A 234 15.08 7.47 1.59
N LEU A 235 15.30 8.76 1.79
CA LEU A 235 16.20 9.57 0.97
C LEU A 235 17.59 8.94 0.96
N GLY A 236 18.12 8.77 -0.26
CA GLY A 236 19.41 8.11 -0.48
C GLY A 236 19.37 6.57 -0.36
N GLU A 237 18.22 5.97 -0.06
CA GLU A 237 18.06 4.52 -0.12
C GLU A 237 17.94 4.02 -1.56
N THR A 238 18.58 2.88 -1.81
CA THR A 238 18.42 2.14 -3.06
C THR A 238 17.36 1.06 -2.86
N TRP A 239 16.24 1.20 -3.55
CA TRP A 239 15.25 0.12 -3.63
C TRP A 239 15.78 -1.04 -4.46
N LYS A 240 16.13 -2.14 -3.80
CA LYS A 240 16.56 -3.38 -4.45
C LYS A 240 15.42 -4.39 -4.39
N PHE A 241 14.57 -4.38 -5.41
CA PHE A 241 13.49 -5.36 -5.51
C PHE A 241 14.04 -6.70 -6.05
N PRO A 242 13.85 -7.82 -5.35
CA PRO A 242 14.28 -9.11 -5.86
C PRO A 242 13.44 -9.51 -7.07
N ARG A 243 14.05 -10.18 -8.04
CA ARG A 243 13.34 -10.67 -9.23
C ARG A 243 12.15 -11.56 -8.80
N PRO A 244 10.90 -11.20 -9.14
CA PRO A 244 9.74 -11.96 -8.73
C PRO A 244 9.52 -13.18 -9.64
N GLY A 245 8.92 -14.22 -9.07
CA GLY A 245 8.62 -15.47 -9.74
C GLY A 245 9.76 -16.49 -9.68
N PRO A 246 9.59 -17.64 -10.34
CA PRO A 246 10.58 -18.70 -10.30
C PRO A 246 11.93 -18.25 -10.89
N ARG A 247 13.02 -18.54 -10.17
CA ARG A 247 14.40 -18.19 -10.60
C ARG A 247 14.79 -18.78 -11.96
N TRP A 248 14.18 -19.89 -12.34
CA TRP A 248 14.43 -20.54 -13.63
C TRP A 248 13.83 -19.76 -14.80
N ALA A 249 12.79 -18.96 -14.56
CA ALA A 249 12.04 -18.31 -15.62
C ALA A 249 12.62 -16.93 -15.96
N LYS A 250 13.57 -16.92 -16.90
CA LYS A 250 14.26 -15.74 -17.40
C LYS A 250 13.61 -15.22 -18.69
N GLY A 251 13.70 -13.91 -18.93
CA GLY A 251 13.14 -13.29 -20.14
C GLY A 251 11.66 -13.63 -20.40
N ASN A 252 11.36 -14.07 -21.62
CA ASN A 252 10.02 -14.38 -22.14
C ASN A 252 9.67 -15.89 -22.04
N GLU A 253 10.39 -16.67 -21.23
CA GLU A 253 10.20 -18.12 -21.11
C GLU A 253 8.82 -18.52 -20.56
N ILE A 254 8.12 -17.61 -19.88
CA ILE A 254 6.71 -17.79 -19.54
C ILE A 254 5.89 -17.03 -20.57
N PRO A 255 5.20 -17.73 -21.49
CA PRO A 255 4.33 -17.09 -22.45
C PRO A 255 3.20 -16.36 -21.71
N ASN A 256 2.71 -15.28 -22.31
CA ASN A 256 1.58 -14.50 -21.80
C ASN A 256 1.79 -13.89 -20.40
N ARG A 257 3.03 -13.66 -19.97
CA ARG A 257 3.25 -12.78 -18.81
C ARG A 257 2.73 -11.38 -19.13
N PRO A 258 2.06 -10.72 -18.17
CA PRO A 258 1.55 -9.39 -18.44
C PRO A 258 2.73 -8.42 -18.53
N THR A 259 2.55 -7.41 -19.37
CA THR A 259 3.53 -6.34 -19.51
C THR A 259 3.47 -5.43 -18.29
N ILE A 260 4.65 -5.00 -17.83
CA ILE A 260 4.74 -3.91 -16.86
C ILE A 260 4.28 -2.62 -17.55
N PRO A 261 3.43 -1.79 -16.91
CA PRO A 261 3.03 -0.51 -17.48
C PRO A 261 4.25 0.33 -17.89
N ALA A 262 4.18 0.99 -19.04
CA ALA A 262 5.32 1.75 -19.59
C ALA A 262 5.80 2.88 -18.66
N SER A 263 4.90 3.42 -17.84
CA SER A 263 5.20 4.39 -16.79
C SER A 263 5.98 3.84 -15.60
N LEU A 264 6.08 2.51 -15.42
CA LEU A 264 6.77 1.87 -14.32
C LEU A 264 8.09 1.22 -14.81
N PRO A 265 9.25 1.85 -14.58
CA PRO A 265 10.54 1.25 -14.92
C PRO A 265 10.74 -0.13 -14.29
N ARG A 266 11.31 -1.06 -15.07
CA ARG A 266 11.48 -2.47 -14.70
C ARG A 266 12.38 -2.68 -13.47
N LYS A 267 13.33 -1.78 -13.18
CA LYS A 267 14.13 -1.79 -11.93
C LYS A 267 13.28 -1.85 -10.67
N TRP A 268 12.12 -1.19 -10.67
CA TRP A 268 11.26 -1.10 -9.49
C TRP A 268 10.63 -2.44 -9.10
N VAL A 269 10.59 -3.37 -10.05
CA VAL A 269 9.97 -4.68 -9.92
C VAL A 269 10.97 -5.83 -10.16
N GLY A 270 12.28 -5.55 -10.12
CA GLY A 270 13.33 -6.57 -10.20
C GLY A 270 13.40 -7.30 -11.55
N LEU A 271 13.01 -6.63 -12.65
CA LEU A 271 12.96 -7.20 -14.00
C LEU A 271 13.98 -6.61 -14.98
N GLU A 272 14.97 -5.88 -14.47
CA GLU A 272 16.21 -5.50 -15.17
C GLU A 272 17.30 -6.57 -15.03
#